data_AF-A0A955PZ41-F1
#
_entry.id   AF-A0A955PZ41-F1
#
_cell.length_a   1.000
_cell.length_b   1.000
_cell.length_c   1.000
_cell.angle_alpha   90.00
_cell.angle_beta   90.00
_cell.angle_gamma   90.00
#
_symmetry.space_group_name_H-M   'P 1'
#
loop_
_entity.id
_entity.type
_entity.pdbx_description
1 polymer ?
#
loop_
_entity_poly.entity_id
_entity_poly.type
_entity_poly.pdbx_seq_one_letter_code
_entity_poly.pdbx_strand_id
1 'polypeptide(L)' 'MKIHKAVGWQLELGASCIDPSSVEFRVWAPKAQSVAVKIIGNTEGPTPLRHESFGYWKGTV' A
#
# COMPACT_ATOMS: atom_id res chain seq x y z
N MET A 1 -7.88 -12.61 -31.95
CA MET A 1 -6.87 -13.22 -31.06
C MET A 1 -6.77 -12.37 -29.80
N LYS A 2 -7.30 -12.82 -28.66
CA LYS A 2 -7.19 -12.09 -27.39
C LYS A 2 -5.86 -12.45 -26.75
N ILE A 3 -4.94 -11.50 -26.67
CA ILE A 3 -3.65 -11.68 -26.00
C ILE A 3 -3.93 -11.56 -24.51
N HIS A 4 -3.94 -12.68 -23.79
CA HIS A 4 -3.88 -12.66 -22.33
C HIS A 4 -2.46 -12.22 -21.96
N LYS A 5 -2.32 -10.97 -21.50
CA LYS A 5 -1.06 -10.46 -20.97
C LYS A 5 -0.73 -11.33 -19.75
N ALA A 6 0.38 -12.04 -19.77
CA ALA A 6 0.86 -12.75 -18.60
C ALA A 6 1.12 -11.72 -17.50
N VAL A 7 0.31 -11.72 -16.45
CA VAL A 7 0.57 -10.93 -15.26
C VAL A 7 1.70 -11.64 -14.54
N GLY A 8 2.91 -11.07 -14.62
CA GLY A 8 4.04 -11.55 -13.85
C GLY A 8 3.71 -11.56 -12.36
N TRP A 9 4.37 -12.43 -11.60
CA TRP A 9 4.23 -12.43 -10.15
C TRP A 9 4.50 -11.02 -9.59
N GLN A 10 3.59 -10.53 -8.75
CA GLN A 10 3.74 -9.27 -8.03
C GLN A 10 3.51 -9.49 -6.54
N LEU A 11 4.39 -8.94 -5.72
CA LEU A 11 4.21 -8.92 -4.28
C LEU A 11 3.16 -7.85 -3.93
N GLU A 12 1.99 -8.29 -3.50
CA GLU A 12 0.89 -7.43 -3.03
C GLU A 12 1.11 -6.94 -1.58
N LEU A 13 2.36 -6.57 -1.24
CA LEU A 13 2.81 -6.07 0.07
C LEU A 13 3.96 -5.08 -0.09
N GLY A 14 4.10 -4.19 0.90
CA GLY A 14 5.11 -3.13 0.90
C GLY A 14 4.58 -1.86 0.25
N ALA A 15 5.38 -1.26 -0.64
CA ALA A 15 5.05 -0.05 -1.36
C ALA A 15 5.10 -0.33 -2.87
N SER A 16 4.04 0.05 -3.57
CA SER A 16 3.91 -0.11 -5.03
C SER A 16 3.54 1.20 -5.68
N CYS A 17 4.34 1.69 -6.62
CA CYS A 17 3.97 2.84 -7.45
C CYS A 17 2.82 2.43 -8.38
N ILE A 18 1.68 3.11 -8.28
CA ILE A 18 0.52 2.87 -9.15
C ILE A 18 0.49 3.83 -10.34
N ASP A 19 1.06 5.03 -10.17
CA ASP A 19 1.29 6.04 -11.19
C ASP A 19 2.50 6.95 -10.79
N PRO A 20 2.94 7.92 -11.63
CA PRO A 20 4.10 8.76 -11.32
C PRO A 20 4.00 9.63 -10.06
N SER A 21 2.79 9.84 -9.54
CA SER A 21 2.49 10.69 -8.38
C SER A 21 1.94 9.93 -7.18
N SER A 22 1.61 8.64 -7.32
CA SER A 22 0.90 7.90 -6.28
C SER A 22 1.57 6.57 -5.92
N VAL A 23 1.62 6.27 -4.63
CA VAL A 23 2.14 5.01 -4.08
C VAL A 23 1.09 4.36 -3.19
N GLU A 24 0.80 3.09 -3.46
CA GLU A 24 0.01 2.24 -2.59
C GLU A 24 0.90 1.53 -1.56
N PHE A 25 0.51 1.63 -0.30
CA PHE A 25 1.12 0.90 0.81
C PHE A 25 0.19 -0.20 1.29
N ARG A 26 0.72 -1.41 1.45
CA ARG A 26 0.01 -2.54 2.05
C ARG A 26 0.90 -3.30 3.02
N VAL A 27 0.47 -3.43 4.27
CA VAL A 27 1.25 -4.09 5.32
C VAL A 27 0.38 -5.02 6.16
N TRP A 28 0.94 -6.13 6.59
CA TRP A 28 0.29 -7.03 7.55
C TRP A 28 0.69 -6.67 8.97
N ALA A 29 -0.28 -6.28 9.79
CA ALA A 29 -0.07 -5.91 11.19
C ALA A 29 -1.32 -6.23 12.02
N PRO A 30 -1.65 -7.53 12.23
CA PRO A 30 -2.95 -7.96 12.77
C PRO A 30 -3.17 -7.59 14.24
N LYS A 31 -2.10 -7.27 14.97
CA LYS A 31 -2.16 -6.85 16.38
C LYS A 31 -2.03 -5.34 16.56
N ALA A 32 -1.81 -4.59 15.48
CA ALA A 32 -1.75 -3.14 15.54
C ALA A 32 -3.16 -2.58 15.74
N GLN A 33 -3.28 -1.52 16.54
CA GLN A 33 -4.53 -0.79 16.72
C GLN A 33 -4.68 0.34 15.68
N SER A 34 -3.56 0.81 15.14
CA SER A 34 -3.48 1.83 14.10
C SER A 34 -2.17 1.70 13.34
N VAL A 35 -2.19 1.99 12.04
CA VAL A 35 -0.98 2.06 11.20
C VAL A 35 -1.02 3.36 10.40
N ALA A 36 0.13 4.02 10.23
CA ALA A 36 0.28 5.19 9.39
C ALA A 36 1.63 5.15 8.67
N VAL A 37 1.71 5.77 7.49
CA VAL A 37 2.93 5.94 6.70
C VAL A 37 3.50 7.33 6.95
N LYS A 38 4.77 7.41 7.33
CA LYS A 38 5.50 8.66 7.45
C LYS A 38 6.43 8.81 6.24
N ILE A 39 6.15 9.80 5.38
CA ILE A 39 7.00 10.13 4.23
C ILE A 39 8.10 11.07 4.70
N ILE A 40 9.37 10.65 4.58
CA ILE A 40 10.51 11.50 4.92
C ILE A 40 10.65 12.61 3.86
N GLY A 41 10.68 13.86 4.31
CA GLY A 41 10.72 15.04 3.44
C GLY A 41 9.35 15.69 3.19
N ASN A 42 8.24 15.02 3.55
CA ASN A 42 6.91 15.65 3.63
C ASN A 42 6.65 16.13 5.07
N THR A 43 6.14 17.36 5.23
CA THR A 43 5.87 17.99 6.53
C THR A 43 4.41 17.86 6.99
N GLU A 44 3.50 17.33 6.17
CA GLU A 44 2.06 17.22 6.47
C GLU A 44 1.69 16.13 7.49
N GLY A 45 2.70 15.43 8.03
CA GLY A 45 2.53 14.40 9.05
C GLY A 45 2.27 13.00 8.48
N PRO A 46 2.03 11.99 9.34
CA PRO A 46 1.80 10.62 8.90
C PRO A 46 0.43 10.43 8.25
N THR A 47 0.36 9.72 7.13
CA THR A 47 -0.89 9.33 6.48
C THR A 47 -1.44 8.04 7.10
N PRO A 48 -2.62 8.05 7.73
CA PRO A 48 -3.19 6.84 8.33
C PRO A 48 -3.58 5.82 7.25
N LEU A 49 -3.33 4.54 7.53
CA LEU A 49 -3.78 3.42 6.71
C LEU A 49 -5.14 2.91 7.20
N ARG A 50 -5.95 2.42 6.27
CA ARG A 50 -7.23 1.77 6.56
C ARG A 50 -7.00 0.31 6.92
N HIS A 51 -7.60 -0.14 8.01
CA HIS A 51 -7.65 -1.56 8.35
C HIS A 51 -8.47 -2.34 7.31
N GLU A 52 -7.98 -3.52 6.93
CA GLU A 52 -8.63 -4.45 6.02
C GLU A 52 -8.75 -5.85 6.65
N SER A 53 -9.41 -6.75 5.94
CA SER A 53 -9.57 -8.14 6.35
C SER A 53 -8.24 -8.82 6.66
N PHE A 54 -8.25 -9.81 7.56
CA PHE A 54 -7.08 -10.65 7.89
C PHE A 54 -5.87 -9.89 8.48
N GLY A 55 -6.09 -8.68 9.03
CA GLY A 55 -5.07 -7.89 9.69
C GLY A 55 -4.16 -7.11 8.75
N TYR A 56 -4.59 -6.93 7.50
CA TYR A 56 -3.91 -6.04 6.57
C TYR A 56 -4.30 -4.58 6.80
N TRP A 57 -3.40 -3.69 6.41
CA TRP A 57 -3.60 -2.26 6.40
C TRP A 57 -3.21 -1.73 5.03
N LYS A 58 -4.03 -0.85 4.46
CA LYS A 58 -3.85 -0.33 3.11
C LYS A 58 -4.13 1.16 3.03
N GLY A 59 -3.39 1.87 2.19
CA GLY A 59 -3.62 3.28 1.88
C GLY A 59 -2.77 3.76 0.71
N THR A 60 -3.19 4.87 0.12
CA THR A 60 -2.50 5.52 -1.00
C THR A 60 -2.15 6.93 -0.59
N VAL A 61 -0.94 7.35 -0.97
CA VAL A 61 -0.44 8.71 -0.87
C VAL A 61 -0.02 9.20 -2.24
#